data_AF-A0A533RQU4-F1
#
_entry.id   AF-A0A533RQU4-F1
#
_cell.length_a   1.000
_cell.length_b   1.000
_cell.length_c   1.000
_cell.angle_alpha   90.00
_cell.angle_beta   90.00
_cell.angle_gamma   90.00
#
_symmetry.space_group_name_H-M   'P 1'
#
loop_
_entity.id
_entity.type
_entity.pdbx_description
1 polymer ?
#
loop_
_entity_poly.entity_id
_entity_poly.type
_entity_poly.pdbx_seq_one_letter_code
_entity_poly.pdbx_strand_id
1 'polypeptide(L)'
;MQWAVVLQIIVVVGAIILGVRMGGIGLGLWGVAGVGILVFVFGLPPGSPPGSAMLIIIAVITAAGAMQAAGGIDFLVQVATKIIQKNPKQLNYIAPLVSFVFTVAAGTSNIFYPLLPVIYQTAYDNNIRPERPLATATVANVYG
;
A
#
# COMPACT_ATOMS: atom_id res chain seq x y z
N MET A 1 37.45 16.45 -1.95
CA MET A 1 36.62 15.49 -1.20
C MET A 1 35.13 15.87 -1.17
N GLN A 2 34.75 17.14 -0.92
CA GLN A 2 33.33 17.51 -0.81
C GLN A 2 32.55 17.59 -2.14
N TRP A 3 33.19 18.02 -3.24
CA TRP A 3 32.54 18.15 -4.56
C TRP A 3 32.08 16.82 -5.17
N ALA A 4 32.81 15.72 -4.93
CA ALA A 4 32.45 14.40 -5.41
C ALA A 4 31.15 13.88 -4.76
N VAL A 5 30.96 14.17 -3.46
CA VAL A 5 29.76 13.79 -2.72
C VAL A 5 28.54 14.57 -3.25
N VAL A 6 28.70 15.86 -3.56
CA VAL A 6 27.62 16.66 -4.16
C VAL A 6 27.19 16.09 -5.51
N LEU A 7 28.13 15.69 -6.36
CA LEU A 7 27.82 15.07 -7.65
C LEU A 7 27.12 13.71 -7.49
N GLN A 8 27.55 12.88 -6.53
CA GLN A 8 26.89 11.60 -6.23
C GLN A 8 25.45 11.81 -5.75
N ILE A 9 25.21 12.81 -4.89
CA ILE A 9 23.86 13.17 -4.42
C ILE A 9 22.98 13.60 -5.61
N ILE A 10 23.51 14.40 -6.54
CA ILE A 10 22.77 14.81 -7.74
C ILE A 10 22.38 13.61 -8.59
N VAL A 11 23.27 12.62 -8.76
CA VAL A 11 22.97 11.38 -9.48
C VAL A 11 21.88 10.58 -8.78
N VAL A 12 21.96 10.42 -7.46
CA VAL A 12 20.95 9.70 -6.66
C VAL A 12 19.59 10.39 -6.76
N VAL A 13 19.54 11.71 -6.54
CA VAL A 13 18.31 12.50 -6.61
C VAL A 13 17.75 12.48 -8.02
N GLY A 14 18.58 12.59 -9.05
CA GLY A 14 18.17 12.49 -10.46
C GLY A 14 17.56 11.14 -10.78
N ALA A 15 18.19 10.04 -10.34
CA ALA A 15 17.67 8.68 -10.52
C ALA A 15 16.32 8.50 -9.80
N ILE A 16 16.15 9.02 -8.58
CA ILE A 16 14.89 8.97 -7.85
C ILE A 16 13.79 9.75 -8.57
N ILE A 17 14.07 10.99 -9.01
CA ILE A 17 13.08 11.82 -9.70
C ILE A 17 12.61 11.14 -10.99
N LEU A 18 13.54 10.59 -11.77
CA LEU A 18 13.21 9.85 -13.00
C LEU A 18 12.45 8.55 -12.71
N GLY A 19 12.84 7.83 -11.66
CA GLY A 19 12.17 6.61 -11.21
C GLY A 19 10.73 6.84 -10.75
N VAL A 20 10.50 7.87 -9.92
CA VAL A 20 9.16 8.24 -9.43
C VAL A 20 8.26 8.71 -10.55
N ARG A 21 8.79 9.45 -11.53
CA ARG A 21 8.02 9.90 -12.70
C ARG A 21 7.55 8.76 -13.60
N MET A 22 8.36 7.72 -13.76
CA MET A 22 7.97 6.55 -14.55
C MET A 22 7.05 5.59 -13.78
N GLY A 23 7.16 5.55 -12.44
CA GLY A 23 6.32 4.71 -11.59
C GLY A 23 6.55 3.20 -11.79
N GLY A 24 5.97 2.40 -10.88
CA GLY A 24 5.98 0.93 -10.98
C GLY A 24 7.38 0.33 -11.16
N ILE A 25 7.56 -0.43 -12.25
CA ILE A 25 8.83 -1.10 -12.59
C ILE A 25 9.96 -0.08 -12.86
N GLY A 26 9.63 1.11 -13.37
CA GLY A 26 10.60 2.15 -13.69
C GLY A 26 11.40 2.62 -12.47
N LEU A 27 10.78 2.61 -11.29
CA LEU A 27 11.43 3.00 -10.04
C LEU A 27 12.56 2.01 -9.66
N GLY A 28 12.35 0.71 -9.92
CA GLY A 28 13.37 -0.31 -9.74
C GLY A 28 14.51 -0.21 -10.76
N LEU A 29 14.17 0.00 -12.04
CA LEU A 29 15.16 0.13 -13.12
C LEU A 29 16.08 1.35 -12.93
N TRP A 30 15.52 2.50 -12.55
CA TRP A 30 16.31 3.70 -12.26
C TRP A 30 17.15 3.56 -10.99
N GLY A 31 16.69 2.78 -10.00
CA GLY A 31 17.49 2.41 -8.85
C GLY A 31 18.76 1.65 -9.25
N VAL A 32 18.63 0.61 -10.09
CA VAL A 32 19.78 -0.17 -10.59
C VAL A 32 20.69 0.68 -11.48
N ALA A 33 20.11 1.49 -12.38
CA ALA A 33 20.87 2.40 -13.22
C ALA A 33 21.65 3.44 -12.41
N GLY A 34 21.02 4.02 -11.38
CA GLY A 34 21.65 4.97 -10.46
C GLY A 34 22.82 4.35 -9.69
N VAL A 35 22.63 3.15 -9.13
CA VAL A 35 23.72 2.39 -8.48
C VAL A 35 24.83 2.06 -9.49
N GLY A 36 24.49 1.68 -10.72
CA GLY A 36 25.44 1.44 -11.80
C GLY A 36 26.30 2.67 -12.10
N ILE A 37 25.70 3.86 -12.22
CA ILE A 37 26.43 5.11 -12.44
C ILE A 37 27.38 5.39 -11.26
N LEU A 38 26.94 5.18 -10.02
CA LEU A 38 27.78 5.40 -8.84
C LEU A 38 28.99 4.44 -8.78
N VAL A 39 28.81 3.18 -9.18
CA VAL A 39 29.88 2.17 -9.15
C VAL A 39 30.83 2.33 -10.35
N PHE A 40 30.32 2.47 -11.57
CA PHE A 40 31.14 2.51 -12.79
C PHE A 40 31.77 3.89 -13.06
N VAL A 41 31.12 5.00 -12.70
CA VAL A 41 31.61 6.36 -12.98
C VAL A 41 32.37 6.94 -11.79
N PHE A 42 31.84 6.78 -10.57
CA PHE A 42 32.45 7.32 -9.36
C PHE A 42 33.35 6.32 -8.62
N GLY A 43 33.41 5.06 -9.07
CA GLY A 43 34.29 4.04 -8.51
C GLY A 43 33.94 3.64 -7.06
N LEU A 44 32.69 3.86 -6.63
CA LEU A 44 32.28 3.46 -5.29
C LEU A 44 32.27 1.93 -5.18
N PRO A 45 32.70 1.36 -4.03
CA PRO A 45 32.59 -0.07 -3.81
C PRO A 45 31.12 -0.48 -3.86
N PRO A 46 30.77 -1.56 -4.60
CA PRO A 46 29.41 -2.04 -4.66
C PRO A 46 28.97 -2.50 -3.26
N GLY A 47 27.82 -2.02 -2.82
CA GLY A 47 27.20 -2.50 -1.58
C GLY A 47 26.76 -3.96 -1.70
N SER A 48 26.63 -4.65 -0.57
CA SER A 48 26.10 -6.01 -0.53
C SER A 48 24.62 -6.02 -0.98
N PRO A 49 24.23 -6.89 -1.93
CA PRO A 49 22.82 -7.06 -2.30
C PRO A 49 21.96 -7.44 -1.09
N PRO A 50 20.76 -6.87 -0.93
CA PRO A 50 19.91 -7.11 0.23
C PRO A 50 19.13 -8.43 0.09
N GLY A 51 19.84 -9.57 0.05
CA GLY A 51 19.27 -10.89 -0.22
C GLY A 51 18.15 -11.28 0.75
N SER A 52 18.33 -11.05 2.05
CA SER A 52 17.30 -11.31 3.06
C SER A 52 16.02 -10.51 2.82
N ALA A 53 16.14 -9.24 2.45
CA ALA A 53 14.99 -8.39 2.16
C ALA A 53 14.27 -8.84 0.87
N MET A 54 15.02 -9.20 -0.18
CA MET A 54 14.43 -9.72 -1.42
C MET A 54 13.64 -11.00 -1.18
N LEU A 55 14.17 -11.92 -0.37
CA LEU A 55 13.47 -13.16 0.00
C LEU A 55 12.20 -12.89 0.81
N ILE A 56 12.23 -11.93 1.75
CA ILE A 56 11.04 -11.52 2.50
C ILE A 56 9.98 -10.97 1.55
N ILE A 57 10.36 -10.09 0.61
CA ILE A 57 9.43 -9.52 -0.38
C ILE A 57 8.79 -10.63 -1.23
N ILE A 58 9.59 -11.58 -1.74
CA ILE A 58 9.08 -12.70 -2.55
C ILE A 58 8.14 -13.57 -1.72
N ALA A 59 8.50 -13.88 -0.47
CA ALA A 59 7.68 -14.69 0.43
C ALA A 59 6.32 -14.03 0.71
N VAL A 60 6.33 -12.73 1.03
CA VAL A 60 5.11 -11.96 1.29
C VAL A 60 4.25 -11.83 0.04
N ILE A 61 4.82 -11.51 -1.12
CA ILE A 61 4.07 -11.41 -2.39
C ILE A 61 3.47 -12.77 -2.77
N THR A 62 4.21 -13.86 -2.58
CA THR A 62 3.72 -15.21 -2.89
C THR A 62 2.57 -15.59 -1.95
N ALA A 63 2.70 -15.32 -0.65
CA ALA A 63 1.64 -15.57 0.33
C ALA A 63 0.39 -14.73 0.03
N ALA A 64 0.56 -13.44 -0.27
CA ALA A 64 -0.52 -12.54 -0.66
C ALA A 64 -1.19 -13.01 -1.96
N GLY A 65 -0.42 -13.40 -2.98
CA GLY A 65 -0.93 -13.93 -4.24
C GLY A 65 -1.70 -15.24 -4.06
N ALA A 66 -1.21 -16.15 -3.22
CA ALA A 66 -1.92 -17.38 -2.86
C ALA A 66 -3.24 -17.09 -2.14
N MET A 67 -3.25 -16.14 -1.20
CA MET A 67 -4.46 -15.68 -0.52
C MET A 67 -5.47 -15.08 -1.50
N GLN A 68 -5.00 -14.29 -2.46
CA GLN A 68 -5.84 -13.66 -3.47
C GLN A 68 -6.43 -14.70 -4.44
N ALA A 69 -5.62 -15.66 -4.90
CA ALA A 69 -6.05 -16.75 -5.77
C ALA A 69 -7.05 -17.69 -5.10
N ALA A 70 -6.97 -17.86 -3.77
CA ALA A 70 -7.94 -18.63 -2.99
C ALA A 70 -9.25 -17.88 -2.71
N GLY A 71 -9.42 -16.64 -3.19
CA GLY A 71 -10.59 -15.81 -2.90
C GLY A 71 -10.59 -15.20 -1.50
N GLY A 72 -9.42 -15.10 -0.85
CA GLY A 72 -9.28 -14.59 0.51
C GLY A 72 -9.77 -13.15 0.68
N ILE A 73 -9.56 -12.28 -0.30
CA ILE A 73 -10.10 -10.91 -0.26
C ILE A 73 -11.63 -10.91 -0.33
N ASP A 74 -12.23 -11.75 -1.17
CA ASP A 74 -13.70 -11.83 -1.28
C ASP A 74 -14.31 -12.38 0.02
N PHE A 75 -13.65 -13.36 0.64
CA PHE A 75 -14.03 -13.85 1.96
C PHE A 75 -13.98 -12.73 3.01
N LEU A 76 -12.88 -11.98 3.04
CA LEU A 76 -12.72 -10.85 3.92
C LEU A 76 -13.87 -9.84 3.67
N VAL A 77 -14.12 -9.40 2.44
CA VAL A 77 -15.19 -8.45 2.12
C VAL A 77 -16.58 -8.96 2.57
N GLN A 78 -16.87 -10.25 2.41
CA GLN A 78 -18.10 -10.86 2.93
C GLN A 78 -18.20 -10.79 4.46
N VAL A 79 -17.12 -11.06 5.18
CA VAL A 79 -17.08 -10.97 6.65
C VAL A 79 -17.32 -9.53 7.10
N ALA A 80 -16.64 -8.56 6.49
CA ALA A 80 -16.83 -7.13 6.76
C ALA A 80 -18.29 -6.71 6.53
N THR A 81 -18.88 -7.14 5.40
CA THR A 81 -20.27 -6.86 5.05
C THR A 81 -21.23 -7.40 6.11
N LYS A 82 -21.03 -8.66 6.55
CA LYS A 82 -21.85 -9.26 7.62
C LYS A 82 -21.74 -8.50 8.93
N ILE A 83 -20.54 -8.06 9.33
CA ILE A 83 -20.32 -7.30 10.56
C ILE A 83 -21.03 -5.95 10.51
N ILE A 84 -20.89 -5.25 9.39
CA ILE A 84 -21.49 -3.93 9.14
C ILE A 84 -23.02 -4.02 9.15
N GLN A 85 -23.60 -5.04 8.48
CA GLN A 85 -25.05 -5.26 8.45
C GLN A 85 -25.64 -5.70 9.80
N LYS A 86 -24.85 -6.34 10.67
CA LYS A 86 -25.33 -6.85 11.97
C LYS A 86 -25.52 -5.76 13.02
N ASN A 87 -24.81 -4.63 12.90
CA ASN A 87 -24.89 -3.51 13.86
C ASN A 87 -25.03 -2.15 13.15
N PRO A 88 -26.12 -1.92 12.40
CA PRO A 88 -26.26 -0.73 11.57
C PRO A 88 -26.35 0.57 12.37
N LYS A 89 -26.86 0.54 13.61
CA LYS A 89 -26.97 1.72 14.49
C LYS A 89 -25.62 2.32 14.91
N GLN A 90 -24.52 1.57 14.79
CA GLN A 90 -23.16 1.99 15.16
C GLN A 90 -22.23 2.10 13.95
N LEU A 91 -22.78 2.28 12.74
CA LEU A 91 -22.02 2.32 11.49
C LEU A 91 -20.84 3.30 11.51
N ASN A 92 -20.99 4.46 12.17
CA ASN A 92 -19.93 5.46 12.32
C ASN A 92 -18.68 4.97 13.06
N TYR A 93 -18.80 3.97 13.94
CA TYR A 93 -17.67 3.39 14.68
C TYR A 93 -17.18 2.09 14.05
N ILE A 94 -18.11 1.30 13.51
CA ILE A 94 -17.81 -0.01 12.95
C ILE A 94 -17.14 0.11 11.57
N ALA A 95 -17.59 1.04 10.72
CA ALA A 95 -17.01 1.25 9.39
C ALA A 95 -15.51 1.59 9.42
N PRO A 96 -15.02 2.55 10.24
CA PRO A 96 -13.59 2.82 10.35
C PRO A 96 -12.80 1.67 10.99
N LEU A 97 -13.34 1.00 12.00
CA LEU A 97 -12.64 -0.09 12.68
C LEU A 97 -12.45 -1.30 11.76
N VAL A 98 -13.50 -1.67 11.01
CA VAL A 98 -13.43 -2.75 10.01
C VAL A 98 -12.49 -2.36 8.87
N SER A 99 -12.53 -1.11 8.41
CA SER A 99 -11.64 -0.62 7.34
C SER A 99 -10.17 -0.63 7.78
N PHE A 100 -9.86 -0.19 9.00
CA PHE A 100 -8.52 -0.25 9.58
C PHE A 100 -8.00 -1.68 9.69
N VAL A 101 -8.78 -2.58 10.31
CA VAL A 101 -8.39 -4.00 10.44
C VAL A 101 -8.17 -4.63 9.08
N PHE A 102 -8.97 -4.28 8.08
CA PHE A 102 -8.82 -4.76 6.71
C PHE A 102 -7.55 -4.28 6.03
N THR A 103 -7.26 -2.99 6.14
CA THR A 103 -6.08 -2.38 5.54
C THR A 103 -4.81 -2.92 6.17
N VAL A 104 -4.77 -3.05 7.50
CA VAL A 104 -3.65 -3.65 8.23
C VAL A 104 -3.48 -5.13 7.87
N ALA A 105 -4.56 -5.90 7.88
CA ALA A 105 -4.50 -7.35 7.62
C ALA A 105 -4.05 -7.65 6.18
N ALA A 106 -4.47 -6.83 5.22
CA ALA A 106 -4.15 -7.05 3.83
C ALA A 106 -2.95 -6.24 3.33
N GLY A 107 -2.41 -5.35 4.15
CA GLY A 107 -1.18 -4.59 3.89
C GLY A 107 -1.30 -3.53 2.80
N THR A 108 -2.51 -3.21 2.34
CA THR A 108 -2.74 -2.19 1.31
C THR A 108 -4.07 -1.46 1.48
N SER A 109 -4.04 -0.15 1.27
CA SER A 109 -5.22 0.71 1.28
C SER A 109 -6.19 0.44 0.13
N ASN A 110 -5.74 -0.21 -0.95
CA ASN A 110 -6.60 -0.53 -2.11
C ASN A 110 -7.75 -1.50 -1.80
N ILE A 111 -7.70 -2.22 -0.69
CA ILE A 111 -8.74 -3.17 -0.27
C ILE A 111 -9.97 -2.48 0.35
N PHE A 112 -9.92 -1.16 0.49
CA PHE A 112 -11.05 -0.36 0.93
C PHE A 112 -12.05 -0.02 -0.18
N TYR A 113 -11.64 0.00 -1.45
CA TYR A 113 -12.56 0.31 -2.56
C TYR A 113 -13.79 -0.62 -2.61
N PRO A 114 -13.68 -1.95 -2.39
CA PRO A 114 -14.83 -2.84 -2.29
C PRO A 114 -15.75 -2.57 -1.08
N LEU A 115 -15.23 -1.96 0.00
CA LEU A 115 -16.00 -1.68 1.22
C LEU A 115 -16.83 -0.40 1.11
N LEU A 116 -16.42 0.57 0.30
CA LEU A 116 -17.14 1.82 0.05
C LEU A 116 -18.63 1.61 -0.33
N PRO A 117 -18.98 0.80 -1.35
CA PRO A 117 -20.37 0.59 -1.72
C PRO A 117 -21.16 -0.14 -0.63
N VAL A 118 -20.51 -1.03 0.13
CA VAL A 118 -21.14 -1.75 1.25
C VAL A 118 -21.50 -0.80 2.40
N ILE A 119 -20.58 0.10 2.76
CA ILE A 119 -20.81 1.13 3.79
C ILE A 119 -21.93 2.08 3.33
N TYR A 120 -21.90 2.50 2.06
CA TYR A 120 -22.93 3.37 1.50
C TYR A 120 -24.30 2.72 1.53
N GLN A 121 -24.43 1.48 1.05
CA GLN A 121 -25.69 0.75 1.02
C GLN A 121 -26.25 0.55 2.44
N THR A 122 -25.38 0.15 3.39
CA THR A 122 -25.81 -0.05 4.78
C THR A 122 -26.23 1.26 5.45
N ALA A 123 -25.58 2.38 5.14
CA ALA A 123 -25.99 3.69 5.62
C ALA A 123 -27.35 4.11 5.07
N TYR A 124 -27.55 3.91 3.77
CA TYR A 124 -28.78 4.25 3.05
C TYR A 124 -29.98 3.44 3.57
N ASP A 125 -29.83 2.12 3.70
CA ASP A 125 -30.91 1.23 4.17
C ASP A 125 -31.33 1.52 5.62
N ASN A 126 -30.44 2.13 6.42
CA ASN A 126 -30.70 2.45 7.82
C ASN A 126 -31.03 3.94 8.08
N ASN A 127 -31.30 4.72 7.03
CA ASN A 127 -31.58 6.16 7.13
C ASN A 127 -30.47 6.96 7.86
N ILE A 128 -29.22 6.49 7.79
CA ILE A 128 -28.05 7.18 8.34
C ILE A 128 -27.43 8.01 7.23
N ARG A 129 -27.13 9.29 7.49
CA ARG A 129 -26.44 10.15 6.52
C ARG A 129 -25.07 9.53 6.15
N PRO A 130 -24.84 9.12 4.89
CA PRO A 130 -23.66 8.35 4.49
C PRO A 130 -22.35 9.14 4.52
N GLU A 131 -22.43 10.48 4.49
CA GLU A 131 -21.29 11.40 4.53
C GLU A 131 -20.37 11.16 5.73
N ARG A 132 -20.94 10.90 6.91
CA ARG A 132 -20.20 10.71 8.17
C ARG A 132 -19.43 9.38 8.22
N PRO A 133 -20.05 8.21 7.98
CA PRO A 133 -19.34 6.94 8.03
C PRO A 133 -18.31 6.80 6.91
N LEU A 134 -18.57 7.35 5.72
CA LEU A 134 -17.62 7.36 4.62
C LEU A 134 -16.36 8.17 4.96
N ALA A 135 -16.49 9.37 5.50
CA ALA A 135 -15.35 10.21 5.88
C ALA A 135 -14.51 9.58 7.01
N THR A 136 -15.14 8.91 7.97
CA THR A 136 -14.39 8.21 9.03
C THR A 136 -13.66 6.98 8.50
N ALA A 137 -14.28 6.25 7.56
CA ALA A 137 -13.69 5.03 7.02
C ALA A 137 -12.52 5.30 6.06
N THR A 138 -12.59 6.38 5.27
CA THR A 138 -11.47 6.84 4.45
C THR A 138 -10.28 7.27 5.30
N VAL A 139 -10.52 8.02 6.38
CA VAL A 139 -9.48 8.42 7.33
C VAL A 139 -8.82 7.19 7.96
N ALA A 140 -9.61 6.24 8.47
CA ALA A 140 -9.08 5.02 9.07
C ALA A 140 -8.27 4.15 8.09
N ASN A 141 -8.64 4.14 6.81
CA ASN A 141 -7.89 3.44 5.77
C ASN A 141 -6.53 4.10 5.47
N VAL A 142 -6.44 5.43 5.50
CA VAL A 142 -5.17 6.15 5.22
C VAL A 142 -4.15 5.97 6.36
N TYR A 143 -4.61 5.77 7.59
CA TYR A 143 -3.76 5.56 8.77
C TYR A 143 -3.49 4.09 9.12
N GLY A 144 -4.02 3.14 8.34
CA GLY A 144 -3.88 1.69 8.53
C GLY A 144 -2.88 1.02 7.61
#